data_AF-A0A7Z9DXM2-F1
#
_entry.id   AF-A0A7Z9DXM2-F1
#
_cell.length_a   1.000
_cell.length_b   1.000
_cell.length_c   1.000
_cell.angle_alpha   90.00
_cell.angle_beta   90.00
_cell.angle_gamma   90.00
#
_symmetry.space_group_name_H-M   'P 1'
#
loop_
_entity.id
_entity.type
_entity.pdbx_description
1 polymer ?
#
loop_
_entity_poly.entity_id
_entity_poly.type
_entity_poly.pdbx_seq_one_letter_code
_entity_poly.pdbx_strand_id
1 'polypeptide(L)'
;MMTSSPTVVKVQEDRATASSAIATSEKENPQQKHFVNSNTWKIFVSTFITIFLAEIGDKTQLTTLLMVAQSHAPWVVFAGAGTALVLTSFLGVLLGQWLATRISPRTLERAAGSSLLLISALLIWEVLH
;
A
#
# COMPACT_ATOMS: atom_id res chain seq x y z
N MET A 1 2.68 -22.57 66.40
CA MET A 1 1.49 -21.76 66.15
C MET A 1 1.96 -20.31 65.99
N MET A 2 2.20 -19.88 64.76
CA MET A 2 2.66 -18.53 64.40
C MET A 2 1.96 -18.16 63.08
N THR A 3 1.32 -17.00 63.09
CA THR A 3 0.24 -16.58 62.21
C THR A 3 0.79 -16.02 60.89
N SER A 4 0.54 -16.68 59.77
CA SER A 4 0.72 -16.08 58.44
C SER A 4 -0.32 -14.96 58.26
N SER A 5 0.14 -13.71 58.12
CA SER A 5 -0.70 -12.52 57.98
C SER A 5 -1.66 -12.63 56.79
N PRO A 6 -2.97 -12.39 56.96
CA PRO A 6 -3.99 -12.53 55.90
C PRO A 6 -3.82 -11.53 54.74
N THR A 7 -2.99 -10.50 54.91
CA THR A 7 -2.76 -9.44 53.93
C THR A 7 -1.88 -9.88 52.75
N VAL A 8 -0.93 -10.81 52.94
CA VAL A 8 0.00 -11.24 51.88
C VAL A 8 -0.69 -12.21 50.90
N VAL A 9 -1.61 -13.03 51.40
CA VAL A 9 -2.35 -14.01 50.58
C VAL A 9 -3.26 -13.31 49.57
N LYS A 10 -3.93 -12.21 49.99
CA LYS A 10 -4.87 -11.48 49.13
C LYS A 10 -4.18 -10.70 48.00
N VAL A 11 -3.00 -10.12 48.28
CA VAL A 11 -2.19 -9.43 47.26
C VAL A 11 -1.59 -10.41 46.24
N GLN A 12 -1.28 -11.64 46.65
CA GLN A 12 -0.79 -12.68 45.75
C GLN A 12 -1.90 -13.23 44.84
N GLU A 13 -3.14 -13.33 45.35
CA GLU A 13 -4.31 -13.78 44.60
C GLU A 13 -4.78 -12.72 43.58
N ASP A 14 -4.75 -11.44 43.94
CA ASP A 14 -4.99 -10.33 43.00
C ASP A 14 -3.88 -10.24 41.94
N ARG A 15 -2.62 -10.52 42.30
CA ARG A 15 -1.52 -10.61 41.33
C ARG A 15 -1.60 -11.86 40.45
N ALA A 16 -2.07 -12.98 40.95
CA ALA A 16 -2.29 -14.20 40.16
C ALA A 16 -3.44 -13.99 39.15
N THR A 17 -4.51 -13.31 39.57
CA THR A 17 -5.64 -12.93 38.71
C THR A 17 -5.25 -11.84 37.71
N ALA A 18 -4.46 -10.85 38.12
CA ALA A 18 -3.92 -9.84 37.21
C ALA A 18 -2.92 -10.46 36.22
N SER A 19 -2.09 -11.40 36.67
CA SER A 19 -1.14 -12.11 35.80
C SER A 19 -1.85 -13.06 34.82
N SER A 20 -2.98 -13.68 35.21
CA SER A 20 -3.80 -14.50 34.31
C SER A 20 -4.64 -13.65 33.34
N ALA A 21 -5.11 -12.48 33.77
CA ALA A 21 -5.77 -11.51 32.90
C ALA A 21 -4.79 -10.88 31.89
N ILE A 22 -3.55 -10.58 32.30
CA ILE A 22 -2.49 -10.08 31.42
C ILE A 22 -2.01 -11.19 30.46
N ALA A 23 -1.91 -12.45 30.92
CA ALA A 23 -1.59 -13.59 30.06
C ALA A 23 -2.69 -13.93 29.04
N THR A 24 -3.91 -13.43 29.24
CA THR A 24 -5.03 -13.58 28.28
C THR A 24 -5.07 -12.42 27.27
N SER A 25 -4.46 -11.26 27.59
CA SER A 25 -4.50 -10.08 26.73
C SER A 25 -3.25 -9.90 25.85
N GLU A 26 -2.20 -10.71 26.04
CA GLU A 26 -0.98 -10.62 25.24
C GLU A 26 -0.72 -11.91 24.45
N LYS A 27 -0.83 -11.77 23.13
CA LYS A 27 -0.40 -12.68 22.04
C LYS A 27 -1.31 -13.88 21.73
N GLU A 28 -2.23 -13.64 20.79
CA GLU A 28 -2.02 -14.00 19.38
C GLU A 28 -3.16 -13.38 18.55
N ASN A 29 -2.88 -12.35 17.75
CA ASN A 29 -3.75 -12.01 16.63
C ASN A 29 -3.45 -13.03 15.52
N PRO A 30 -4.34 -13.99 15.21
CA PRO A 30 -4.03 -15.05 14.24
C PRO A 30 -4.09 -14.59 12.79
N GLN A 31 -4.28 -13.29 12.51
CA GLN A 31 -4.39 -12.75 11.16
C GLN A 31 -3.08 -12.13 10.64
N GLN A 32 -1.95 -12.75 10.95
CA GLN A 32 -0.73 -12.52 10.18
C GLN A 32 0.06 -13.82 10.03
N LYS A 33 -0.64 -14.85 9.53
CA LYS A 33 0.02 -15.99 8.91
C LYS A 33 0.73 -15.47 7.66
N HIS A 34 2.00 -15.13 7.84
CA HIS A 34 2.94 -14.84 6.78
C HIS A 34 3.06 -16.12 5.92
N PHE A 35 2.14 -16.27 4.95
CA PHE A 35 2.15 -17.36 3.97
C PHE A 35 3.27 -17.13 2.95
N VAL A 36 4.51 -17.22 3.41
CA VAL A 36 5.67 -17.26 2.52
C VAL A 36 6.23 -18.66 2.62
N ASN A 37 5.64 -19.57 1.84
CA ASN A 37 6.34 -20.50 0.94
C ASN A 37 5.33 -21.54 0.39
N SER A 38 5.35 -21.74 -0.94
CA SER A 38 4.34 -22.34 -1.87
C SER A 38 3.41 -21.37 -2.61
N ASN A 39 3.39 -20.08 -2.24
CA ASN A 39 2.43 -19.10 -2.75
C ASN A 39 3.00 -18.00 -3.66
N THR A 40 4.29 -18.00 -4.05
CA THR A 40 4.86 -16.97 -4.94
C THR A 40 4.12 -16.88 -6.28
N TRP A 41 3.72 -18.04 -6.83
CA TRP A 41 2.88 -18.08 -8.04
C TRP A 41 1.50 -17.45 -7.81
N LYS A 42 0.88 -17.70 -6.65
CA LYS A 42 -0.41 -17.08 -6.29
C LYS A 42 -0.27 -15.58 -6.06
N ILE A 43 0.82 -15.13 -5.45
CA ILE A 43 1.12 -13.71 -5.27
C ILE A 43 1.34 -13.05 -6.62
N PHE A 44 2.15 -13.66 -7.51
CA PHE A 44 2.36 -13.17 -8.87
C PHE A 44 1.04 -13.06 -9.64
N VAL A 45 0.24 -14.12 -9.67
CA VAL A 45 -1.06 -14.12 -10.37
C VAL A 45 -2.03 -13.12 -9.74
N SER A 46 -2.10 -13.04 -8.41
CA SER A 46 -2.96 -12.08 -7.72
C SER A 46 -2.55 -10.64 -8.02
N THR A 47 -1.27 -10.31 -7.87
CA THR A 47 -0.73 -8.98 -8.16
C THR A 47 -0.87 -8.64 -9.65
N PHE A 48 -0.61 -9.60 -10.55
CA PHE A 48 -0.82 -9.43 -11.98
C PHE A 48 -2.28 -9.14 -12.31
N ILE A 49 -3.24 -9.94 -11.83
CA ILE A 49 -4.66 -9.72 -12.08
C ILE A 49 -5.10 -8.37 -11.50
N THR A 50 -4.69 -8.03 -10.28
CA THR A 50 -5.06 -6.76 -9.65
C THR A 50 -4.53 -5.56 -10.45
N ILE A 51 -3.26 -5.58 -10.86
CA ILE A 51 -2.65 -4.50 -11.65
C ILE A 51 -3.25 -4.47 -13.05
N PHE A 52 -3.42 -5.63 -13.69
CA PHE A 52 -4.01 -5.76 -15.01
C PHE A 52 -5.44 -5.21 -15.04
N LEU A 53 -6.30 -5.55 -14.08
CA LEU A 53 -7.64 -4.98 -13.99
C LEU A 53 -7.61 -3.48 -13.71
N ALA A 54 -6.66 -2.99 -12.93
CA ALA A 54 -6.48 -1.55 -12.70
C ALA A 54 -5.98 -0.81 -13.95
N GLU A 55 -5.23 -1.48 -14.83
CA GLU A 55 -4.66 -0.90 -16.04
C GLU A 55 -5.46 -1.19 -17.33
N ILE A 56 -6.38 -2.15 -17.33
CA ILE A 56 -7.18 -2.45 -18.52
C ILE A 56 -8.06 -1.26 -18.86
N GLY A 57 -7.77 -0.64 -20.00
CA GLY A 57 -8.47 0.55 -20.44
C GLY A 57 -7.92 1.85 -19.84
N ASP A 58 -6.68 1.87 -19.35
CA ASP A 58 -6.02 3.14 -19.08
C ASP A 58 -6.11 4.02 -20.33
N LYS A 59 -6.50 5.29 -20.14
CA LYS A 59 -6.67 6.26 -21.22
C LYS A 59 -5.38 6.39 -22.02
N THR A 60 -4.23 6.23 -21.37
CA THR A 60 -2.91 6.24 -22.03
C THR A 60 -2.76 5.11 -23.06
N GLN A 61 -3.32 3.91 -22.80
CA GLN A 61 -3.27 2.78 -23.73
C GLN A 61 -4.12 3.06 -24.98
N LEU A 62 -5.32 3.63 -24.82
CA LEU A 62 -6.16 4.03 -25.95
C LEU A 62 -5.54 5.17 -26.75
N THR A 63 -4.95 6.17 -26.09
CA THR A 63 -4.23 7.27 -26.77
C THR A 63 -3.05 6.73 -27.58
N THR A 64 -2.28 5.81 -27.00
CA THR A 64 -1.14 5.19 -27.70
C THR A 64 -1.62 4.36 -28.89
N LEU A 65 -2.67 3.56 -28.71
CA LEU A 65 -3.27 2.76 -29.78
C LEU A 65 -3.82 3.63 -30.92
N LEU A 66 -4.51 4.72 -30.59
CA LEU A 66 -5.02 5.67 -31.57
C LEU A 66 -3.87 6.36 -32.32
N MET A 67 -2.81 6.74 -31.62
CA MET A 67 -1.63 7.35 -32.23
C MET A 67 -0.89 6.36 -33.14
N VAL A 68 -0.79 5.09 -32.75
CA VAL A 68 -0.27 4.02 -33.60
C VAL A 68 -1.16 3.84 -34.83
N ALA A 69 -2.48 3.80 -34.67
CA ALA A 69 -3.45 3.60 -35.76
C ALA A 69 -3.48 4.76 -36.77
N GLN A 70 -3.23 5.99 -36.31
CA GLN A 70 -3.12 7.16 -37.19
C GLN A 70 -1.71 7.35 -37.78
N SER A 71 -0.69 6.72 -37.20
CA SER A 71 0.67 6.78 -37.72
C SER A 71 0.87 5.78 -38.85
N HIS A 72 1.46 6.22 -39.96
CA HIS A 72 1.97 5.31 -41.00
C HIS A 72 3.23 4.53 -40.56
N ALA A 73 3.71 4.74 -39.33
CA ALA A 73 4.96 4.19 -38.78
C ALA A 73 4.79 3.70 -37.33
N PRO A 74 4.15 2.54 -37.10
CA PRO A 74 3.80 2.04 -35.76
C PRO A 74 5.03 1.83 -34.86
N TRP A 75 6.17 1.44 -35.43
CA TRP A 75 7.43 1.25 -34.71
C TRP A 75 7.99 2.54 -34.10
N VAL A 76 7.78 3.68 -34.78
CA VAL A 76 8.26 4.98 -34.31
C VAL A 76 7.43 5.45 -33.12
N VAL A 77 6.11 5.24 -33.17
CA VAL A 77 5.20 5.55 -32.05
C VAL A 77 5.51 4.67 -30.85
N PHE A 78 5.75 3.38 -31.05
CA PHE A 78 6.16 2.48 -29.98
C PHE A 78 7.47 2.92 -29.32
N ALA A 79 8.50 3.22 -30.12
CA ALA A 79 9.78 3.69 -29.60
C ALA A 79 9.64 5.04 -28.88
N GLY A 80 8.84 5.96 -29.41
CA GLY A 80 8.56 7.27 -28.81
C GLY A 80 7.83 7.15 -27.47
N ALA A 81 6.72 6.41 -27.43
CA ALA A 81 5.96 6.18 -26.21
C ALA A 81 6.78 5.42 -25.16
N GLY A 82 7.54 4.40 -25.56
CA GLY A 82 8.44 3.67 -24.66
C GLY A 82 9.54 4.55 -24.08
N THR A 83 10.17 5.39 -24.91
CA THR A 83 11.19 6.35 -24.45
C THR A 83 10.59 7.38 -23.51
N ALA A 84 9.41 7.92 -23.82
CA ALA A 84 8.70 8.86 -22.97
C ALA A 84 8.35 8.24 -21.61
N LEU A 85 7.92 6.98 -21.59
CA LEU A 85 7.62 6.26 -20.36
C LEU A 85 8.88 6.09 -19.50
N VAL A 86 9.97 5.58 -20.08
CA VAL A 86 11.25 5.40 -19.37
C VAL A 86 11.75 6.72 -18.82
N LEU A 87 11.71 7.78 -19.61
CA LEU A 87 12.16 9.11 -19.20
C LEU A 87 11.30 9.64 -18.06
N THR A 88 9.97 9.55 -18.17
CA THR A 88 9.03 10.01 -17.14
C THR A 88 9.22 9.23 -15.84
N SER A 89 9.37 7.91 -15.90
CA SER A 89 9.66 7.08 -14.73
C SER A 89 11.00 7.44 -14.10
N PHE A 90 12.04 7.67 -14.91
CA PHE A 90 13.35 8.07 -14.41
C PHE A 90 13.30 9.43 -13.68
N LEU A 91 12.66 10.43 -14.27
CA LEU A 91 12.45 11.73 -13.61
C LEU A 91 11.63 11.56 -12.32
N GLY A 92 10.57 10.75 -12.36
CA GLY A 92 9.73 10.47 -11.20
C GLY A 92 10.49 9.83 -10.04
N VAL A 93 11.38 8.87 -10.33
CA VAL A 93 12.25 8.25 -9.32
C VAL A 93 13.26 9.26 -8.77
N LEU A 94 13.87 10.08 -9.62
CA LEU A 94 14.84 11.10 -9.18
C LEU A 94 14.18 12.14 -8.27
N LEU A 95 13.02 12.65 -8.67
CA LEU A 95 12.20 13.58 -7.87
C LEU A 95 11.72 12.93 -6.58
N GLY A 96 11.23 11.69 -6.64
CA GLY A 96 10.75 10.93 -5.50
C GLY A 96 11.86 10.67 -4.48
N GLN A 97 13.05 10.28 -4.94
CA GLN A 97 14.22 10.09 -4.09
C GLN A 97 14.66 11.40 -3.45
N TRP A 98 14.73 12.50 -4.22
CA TRP A 98 15.06 13.82 -3.68
C TRP A 98 14.05 14.25 -2.61
N LEU A 99 12.76 14.07 -2.87
CA LEU A 99 11.69 14.41 -1.93
C LEU A 99 11.74 13.55 -0.66
N ALA A 100 12.00 12.25 -0.80
CA ALA A 100 12.14 11.32 0.32
C ALA A 100 13.31 11.65 1.25
N THR A 101 14.38 12.27 0.73
CA THR A 101 15.51 12.72 1.58
C THR A 101 15.20 13.99 2.38
N ARG A 102 14.22 14.80 1.94
CA ARG A 102 13.87 16.09 2.55
C ARG A 102 12.65 16.03 3.45
N ILE A 103 11.74 15.08 3.23
CA ILE A 103 10.42 15.03 3.86
C ILE A 103 10.23 13.71 4.60
N SER A 104 9.67 13.78 5.82
CA SER A 104 9.31 12.60 6.60
C SER A 104 8.32 11.70 5.85
N PRO A 105 8.51 10.35 5.86
CA PRO A 105 7.64 9.40 5.16
C PRO A 105 6.15 9.58 5.46
N ARG A 106 5.82 9.92 6.73
CA ARG A 106 4.44 10.13 7.17
C ARG A 106 3.78 11.34 6.49
N THR A 107 4.55 12.38 6.21
CA THR A 107 4.05 13.56 5.50
C THR A 107 3.85 13.24 4.03
N LEU A 108 4.74 12.44 3.43
CA LEU A 108 4.62 12.02 2.03
C LEU A 108 3.40 11.13 1.80
N GLU A 109 3.15 10.16 2.68
CA GLU A 109 1.96 9.30 2.62
C GLU A 109 0.65 10.10 2.77
N ARG A 110 0.60 11.02 3.74
CA ARG A 110 -0.56 11.91 3.93
C ARG A 110 -0.76 12.82 2.72
N ALA A 111 0.31 13.39 2.18
CA ALA A 111 0.24 14.24 0.99
C ALA A 111 -0.31 13.45 -0.20
N ALA A 112 0.25 12.28 -0.51
CA ALA A 112 -0.19 11.42 -1.62
C ALA A 112 -1.66 10.99 -1.48
N GLY A 113 -2.08 10.58 -0.28
CA GLY A 113 -3.48 10.25 -0.01
C GLY A 113 -4.40 11.47 -0.17
N SER A 114 -3.99 12.63 0.34
CA SER A 114 -4.76 13.87 0.23
C SER A 114 -4.90 14.36 -1.21
N SER A 115 -3.85 14.25 -2.02
CA SER A 115 -3.90 14.65 -3.43
C SER A 115 -4.75 13.69 -4.25
N LEU A 116 -4.72 12.39 -3.96
CA LEU A 116 -5.64 11.42 -4.59
C LEU A 116 -7.11 11.71 -4.26
N LEU A 117 -7.43 11.99 -2.99
CA LEU A 117 -8.80 12.35 -2.60
C LEU A 117 -9.24 13.66 -3.23
N LEU A 118 -8.35 14.65 -3.30
CA LEU A 118 -8.64 15.95 -3.90
C LEU A 118 -8.90 15.81 -5.40
N ILE A 119 -8.05 15.10 -6.14
CA ILE A 119 -8.25 14.84 -7.58
C ILE A 119 -9.57 14.09 -7.80
N SER A 120 -9.86 13.08 -6.98
CA SER A 120 -11.12 12.33 -7.04
C SER A 120 -12.34 13.23 -6.87
N ALA A 121 -12.33 14.11 -5.85
CA ALA A 121 -13.41 15.05 -5.60
C ALA A 121 -13.57 16.07 -6.73
N LEU A 122 -12.47 16.59 -7.28
CA LEU A 122 -12.50 17.51 -8.42
C LEU A 122 -13.10 16.85 -9.67
N LEU A 123 -12.72 15.61 -9.98
CA LEU A 123 -13.29 14.88 -11.11
C LEU A 123 -14.79 14.62 -10.95
N ILE A 124 -15.24 14.31 -9.74
CA ILE A 124 -16.68 14.14 -9.45
C ILE A 124 -17.42 15.46 -9.65
N TRP A 125 -16.83 16.57 -9.21
CA TRP A 125 -17.41 17.90 -9.39
C TRP A 125 -17.53 18.28 -10.88
N GLU A 126 -16.47 18.09 -11.66
CA GLU A 126 -16.46 18.31 -13.12
C GLU A 126 -17.42 17.39 -13.88
N VAL A 127 -17.74 16.22 -13.34
CA VAL A 127 -18.74 15.32 -13.94
C VAL A 127 -20.16 15.78 -13.61
N LEU A 128 -20.38 16.40 -12.44
CA LEU A 128 -21.71 16.83 -11.99
C LEU A 128 -22.13 18.21 -12.51
N HIS A 129 -21.17 19.09 -12.81
CA HIS A 129 -21.39 20.44 -13.34
C HIS A 129 -20.81 20.57 -14.74
#